data_AF-A0A3R6IJ25-F1
#
_entry.id   AF-A0A3R6IJ25-F1
#
_cell.length_a   1.000
_cell.length_b   1.000
_cell.length_c   1.000
_cell.angle_alpha   90.00
_cell.angle_beta   90.00
_cell.angle_gamma   90.00
#
_symmetry.space_group_name_H-M   'P 1'
#
loop_
_entity.id
_entity.type
_entity.pdbx_description
1 polymer ?
#
loop_
_entity_poly.entity_id
_entity_poly.type
_entity_poly.pdbx_seq_one_letter_code
_entity_poly.pdbx_strand_id
1 'polypeptide(L)'
;MELSTKNELLQKLRSYATAPDEHGILWKEKIKNNLMNCPELLFALNNPDYEDQLFDEQGNIMWDGEWDRYFGPSSSIRPFIFYPATQTEVRHYLSYTVSFDSIPSKNRIEKYAEITFKIYVDGRDGYVGDVGVPRHDLIASIIRERFNWSNIFGVRCNLISCKEGLSDNFYITSTLVFQTIAFNSIVNTVNGETRIITHDAWKE
;
A
#
# COMPACT_ATOMS: atom_id res chain seq x y z
N MET A 1 22.52 19.44 12.12
CA MET A 1 21.40 20.41 12.04
C MET A 1 20.66 20.33 13.35
N GLU A 2 20.62 21.42 14.09
CA GLU A 2 19.83 21.53 15.31
C GLU A 2 18.40 21.90 14.91
N LEU A 3 17.39 21.16 15.39
CA LEU A 3 15.98 21.42 15.11
C LEU A 3 15.47 22.39 16.17
N SER A 4 15.06 23.58 15.78
CA SER A 4 14.66 24.65 16.70
C SER A 4 13.15 24.85 16.76
N THR A 5 12.40 24.41 15.73
CA THR A 5 10.94 24.57 15.70
C THR A 5 10.17 23.27 15.41
N LYS A 6 8.90 23.22 15.83
CA LYS A 6 7.99 22.12 15.50
C LYS A 6 7.82 21.94 13.99
N ASN A 7 7.79 23.04 13.24
CA ASN A 7 7.64 23.00 11.78
C ASN A 7 8.86 22.38 11.11
N GLU A 8 10.07 22.72 11.55
CA GLU A 8 11.31 22.10 11.08
C GLU A 8 11.33 20.59 11.38
N LEU A 9 10.93 20.20 12.59
CA LEU A 9 10.80 18.78 12.95
C LEU A 9 9.80 18.06 12.03
N LEU A 10 8.61 18.62 11.83
CA LEU A 10 7.59 18.02 10.97
C LEU A 10 8.04 17.94 9.51
N GLN A 11 8.73 18.95 8.99
CA GLN A 11 9.27 18.95 7.64
C GLN A 11 10.32 17.84 7.47
N LYS A 12 11.22 17.68 8.44
CA LYS A 12 12.19 16.57 8.45
C LYS A 12 11.50 15.21 8.49
N LEU A 13 10.48 15.02 9.32
CA LEU A 13 9.76 13.74 9.38
C LEU A 13 9.01 13.43 8.07
N ARG A 14 8.46 14.45 7.40
CA ARG A 14 7.80 14.30 6.10
C ARG A 14 8.77 13.92 4.98
N SER A 15 10.03 14.35 5.05
CA SER A 15 11.01 14.04 4.00
C SER A 15 11.33 12.54 3.91
N TYR A 16 11.04 11.75 4.95
CA TYR A 16 11.21 10.28 4.90
C TYR A 16 10.30 9.62 3.85
N ALA A 17 9.16 10.22 3.51
CA ALA A 17 8.29 9.73 2.44
C ALA A 17 8.88 9.91 1.04
N THR A 18 9.97 10.68 0.91
CA THR A 18 10.68 10.96 -0.35
C THR A 18 12.13 10.49 -0.36
N ALA A 19 12.65 10.05 0.79
CA ALA A 19 14.05 9.65 0.93
C ALA A 19 14.28 8.26 0.29
N PRO A 20 15.28 8.10 -0.59
CA PRO A 20 15.51 6.86 -1.35
C PRO A 20 15.93 5.66 -0.48
N ASP A 21 16.51 5.91 0.68
CA ASP A 21 16.96 4.91 1.66
C ASP A 21 15.84 4.44 2.61
N GLU A 22 14.77 5.23 2.74
CA GLU A 22 13.59 4.90 3.55
C GLU A 22 12.56 4.09 2.76
N HIS A 23 13.00 2.97 2.18
CA HIS A 23 12.15 2.12 1.32
C HIS A 23 10.79 1.77 1.96
N GLY A 24 10.73 1.57 3.27
CA GLY A 24 9.47 1.25 3.96
C GLY A 24 8.41 2.36 3.87
N ILE A 25 8.79 3.62 4.10
CA ILE A 25 7.87 4.77 4.06
C ILE A 25 7.66 5.21 2.61
N LEU A 26 8.74 5.37 1.85
CA LEU A 26 8.70 5.78 0.45
C LEU A 26 7.81 4.85 -0.39
N TRP A 27 7.95 3.53 -0.24
CA TRP A 27 7.17 2.59 -1.06
C TRP A 27 5.71 2.53 -0.64
N LYS A 28 5.40 2.70 0.65
CA LYS A 28 4.02 2.87 1.11
C LYS A 28 3.37 4.12 0.52
N GLU A 29 4.11 5.23 0.40
CA GLU A 29 3.62 6.42 -0.27
C GLU A 29 3.39 6.21 -1.77
N LYS A 30 4.30 5.49 -2.45
CA LYS A 30 4.11 5.08 -3.85
C LYS A 30 2.87 4.20 -4.05
N ILE A 31 2.63 3.24 -3.13
CA ILE A 31 1.41 2.41 -3.13
C ILE A 31 0.18 3.29 -2.96
N LYS A 32 0.17 4.16 -1.94
CA LYS A 32 -0.94 5.10 -1.70
C LYS A 32 -1.27 5.92 -2.94
N ASN A 33 -0.28 6.56 -3.56
CA ASN A 33 -0.49 7.40 -4.74
C ASN A 33 -1.01 6.60 -5.95
N ASN A 34 -0.56 5.36 -6.13
CA ASN A 34 -1.07 4.50 -7.20
C ASN A 34 -2.53 4.07 -6.95
N LEU A 35 -2.85 3.68 -5.72
CA LEU A 35 -4.20 3.26 -5.32
C LEU A 35 -5.19 4.42 -5.28
N MET A 36 -4.74 5.63 -4.94
CA MET A 36 -5.60 6.81 -4.89
C MET A 36 -6.16 7.15 -6.28
N ASN A 37 -5.42 6.84 -7.35
CA ASN A 37 -5.87 7.02 -8.73
C ASN A 37 -6.57 5.76 -9.29
N CYS A 38 -7.38 5.07 -8.47
CA CYS A 38 -8.05 3.82 -8.82
C CYS A 38 -9.53 3.83 -8.45
N PRO A 39 -10.40 4.45 -9.27
CA PRO A 39 -11.84 4.47 -8.99
C PRO A 39 -12.43 3.06 -8.91
N GLU A 40 -11.89 2.09 -9.65
CA GLU A 40 -12.34 0.69 -9.62
C GLU A 40 -12.14 0.05 -8.23
N LEU A 41 -11.02 0.36 -7.56
CA LEU A 41 -10.76 -0.09 -6.20
C LEU A 41 -11.69 0.59 -5.20
N LEU A 42 -11.90 1.91 -5.34
CA LEU A 42 -12.76 2.67 -4.44
C LEU A 42 -14.21 2.17 -4.52
N PHE A 43 -14.68 1.89 -5.73
CA PHE A 43 -15.96 1.23 -5.99
C PHE A 43 -16.01 -0.17 -5.36
N ALA A 44 -15.00 -1.01 -5.59
CA ALA A 44 -14.98 -2.38 -5.07
C ALA A 44 -14.96 -2.43 -3.54
N LEU A 45 -14.36 -1.44 -2.88
CA LEU A 45 -14.36 -1.27 -1.42
C LEU A 45 -15.72 -0.83 -0.87
N ASN A 46 -16.65 -0.39 -1.72
CA ASN A 46 -18.05 -0.08 -1.41
C ASN A 46 -18.24 0.58 -0.04
N ASN A 47 -17.61 1.75 0.16
CA ASN A 47 -17.74 2.50 1.39
C ASN A 47 -18.87 3.53 1.25
N PRO A 48 -20.04 3.34 1.89
CA PRO A 48 -21.21 4.20 1.69
C PRO A 48 -20.98 5.65 2.12
N ASP A 49 -20.08 5.90 3.07
CA ASP A 49 -19.79 7.24 3.57
C ASP A 49 -19.12 8.14 2.50
N TYR A 50 -18.56 7.53 1.45
CA TYR A 50 -17.73 8.21 0.45
C TYR A 50 -18.25 8.01 -0.98
N GLU A 51 -19.44 7.43 -1.15
CA GLU A 51 -20.04 7.22 -2.47
C GLU A 51 -20.25 8.55 -3.22
N ASP A 52 -20.64 9.59 -2.48
CA ASP A 52 -20.79 10.97 -2.97
C ASP A 52 -19.45 11.65 -3.33
N GLN A 53 -18.32 11.04 -3.00
CA GLN A 53 -16.99 11.47 -3.43
C GLN A 53 -16.54 10.73 -4.69
N LEU A 54 -17.16 9.59 -5.01
CA LEU A 54 -16.79 8.76 -6.15
C LEU A 54 -17.69 9.01 -7.36
N PHE A 55 -18.99 9.19 -7.13
CA PHE A 55 -19.98 9.42 -8.18
C PHE A 55 -20.80 10.69 -7.94
N ASP A 56 -21.11 11.40 -9.03
CA ASP A 56 -22.08 12.49 -9.01
C ASP A 56 -23.52 11.96 -8.94
N GLU A 57 -24.50 12.87 -8.82
CA GLU A 57 -25.92 12.52 -8.78
C GLU A 57 -26.41 11.80 -10.07
N GLN A 58 -25.66 11.87 -11.16
CA GLN A 58 -25.96 11.21 -12.43
C GLN A 58 -25.21 9.87 -12.60
N GLY A 59 -24.36 9.50 -11.63
CA GLY A 59 -23.56 8.27 -11.65
C GLY A 59 -22.25 8.38 -12.44
N ASN A 60 -21.79 9.58 -12.81
CA ASN A 60 -20.48 9.76 -13.44
C ASN A 60 -19.37 9.79 -12.39
N ILE A 61 -18.17 9.33 -12.76
CA ILE A 61 -16.99 9.39 -11.87
C ILE A 61 -16.60 10.85 -11.60
N MET A 62 -16.52 11.22 -10.33
CA MET A 62 -16.03 12.51 -9.87
C MET A 62 -14.50 12.49 -9.71
N TRP A 63 -13.78 12.86 -10.77
CA TRP A 63 -12.31 12.88 -10.77
C TRP A 63 -11.69 13.94 -9.84
N ASP A 64 -12.48 14.91 -9.39
CA ASP A 64 -12.11 15.95 -8.41
C ASP A 64 -12.64 15.65 -7.00
N GLY A 65 -13.21 14.46 -6.77
CA GLY A 65 -13.66 14.04 -5.45
C GLY A 65 -12.54 13.84 -4.43
N GLU A 66 -12.88 13.91 -3.15
CA GLU A 66 -11.92 13.79 -2.04
C GLU A 66 -11.56 12.32 -1.75
N TRP A 67 -10.91 11.65 -2.72
CA TRP A 67 -10.57 10.22 -2.66
C TRP A 67 -9.52 9.88 -1.59
N ASP A 68 -8.79 10.88 -1.10
CA ASP A 68 -7.86 10.72 0.02
C ASP A 68 -8.58 10.28 1.32
N ARG A 69 -9.89 10.53 1.45
CA ARG A 69 -10.73 10.07 2.58
C ARG A 69 -10.79 8.55 2.71
N TYR A 70 -10.62 7.80 1.61
CA TYR A 70 -10.52 6.34 1.65
C TYR A 70 -9.25 5.84 2.35
N PHE A 71 -8.26 6.71 2.55
CA PHE A 71 -6.98 6.38 3.17
C PHE A 71 -6.89 6.92 4.59
N GLY A 72 -6.38 6.11 5.50
CA GLY A 72 -6.14 6.56 6.87
C GLY A 72 -6.32 5.45 7.89
N PRO A 73 -5.96 5.71 9.16
CA PRO A 73 -5.99 4.70 10.20
C PRO A 73 -7.40 4.18 10.51
N SER A 74 -8.43 4.98 10.21
CA SER A 74 -9.85 4.65 10.42
C SER A 74 -10.62 4.43 9.12
N SER A 75 -9.97 4.50 7.97
CA SER A 75 -10.62 4.39 6.65
C SER A 75 -10.49 2.98 6.07
N SER A 76 -11.00 2.78 4.85
CA SER A 76 -10.96 1.50 4.13
C SER A 76 -9.54 1.07 3.76
N ILE A 77 -8.66 1.99 3.37
CA ILE A 77 -7.29 1.68 2.91
C ILE A 77 -6.26 2.09 3.97
N ARG A 78 -5.45 1.12 4.43
CA ARG A 78 -4.56 1.27 5.60
C ARG A 78 -3.10 0.89 5.29
N PRO A 79 -2.11 1.76 5.59
CA PRO A 79 -0.69 1.48 5.36
C PRO A 79 -0.04 0.59 6.44
N PHE A 80 -0.82 -0.27 7.09
CA PHE A 80 -0.38 -1.15 8.18
C PHE A 80 -1.33 -2.34 8.32
N ILE A 81 -0.84 -3.43 8.95
CA ILE A 81 -1.67 -4.60 9.22
C ILE A 81 -2.82 -4.21 10.13
N PHE A 82 -4.02 -4.46 9.67
CA PHE A 82 -5.26 -4.23 10.41
C PHE A 82 -6.02 -5.55 10.52
N TYR A 83 -6.58 -5.82 11.70
CA TYR A 83 -7.50 -6.92 11.93
C TYR A 83 -8.84 -6.32 12.34
N PRO A 84 -9.85 -6.29 11.46
CA PRO A 84 -11.14 -5.73 11.80
C PRO A 84 -11.80 -6.58 12.88
N ALA A 85 -12.32 -5.92 13.92
CA ALA A 85 -13.35 -6.52 14.76
C ALA A 85 -14.68 -6.51 13.99
N THR A 86 -15.62 -7.36 14.39
CA THR A 86 -16.99 -7.34 13.86
C THR A 86 -17.57 -5.92 13.94
N GLN A 87 -18.12 -5.44 12.84
CA GLN A 87 -18.70 -4.10 12.72
C GLN A 87 -20.21 -4.17 12.57
N THR A 88 -20.93 -3.19 13.11
CA THR A 88 -22.38 -3.06 12.88
C THR A 88 -22.66 -2.79 11.41
N GLU A 89 -21.91 -1.84 10.83
CA GLU A 89 -22.02 -1.48 9.41
C GLU A 89 -21.14 -2.38 8.54
N VAL A 90 -21.60 -2.62 7.32
CA VAL A 90 -20.82 -3.32 6.28
C VAL A 90 -19.61 -2.46 5.93
N ARG A 91 -18.41 -3.01 6.07
CA ARG A 91 -17.16 -2.32 5.71
C ARG A 91 -16.17 -3.28 5.07
N HIS A 92 -15.48 -2.81 4.05
CA HIS A 92 -14.37 -3.52 3.44
C HIS A 92 -13.06 -2.77 3.67
N TYR A 93 -11.98 -3.52 3.86
CA TYR A 93 -10.68 -2.96 4.15
C TYR A 93 -9.59 -3.55 3.26
N LEU A 94 -8.67 -2.68 2.87
CA LEU A 94 -7.41 -3.05 2.23
C LEU A 94 -6.28 -2.57 3.13
N SER A 95 -5.44 -3.50 3.58
CA SER A 95 -4.19 -3.18 4.26
C SER A 95 -3.00 -3.51 3.39
N TYR A 96 -1.90 -2.77 3.55
CA TYR A 96 -0.64 -3.10 2.88
C TYR A 96 0.58 -2.91 3.76
N THR A 97 1.58 -3.77 3.55
CA THR A 97 2.88 -3.71 4.19
C THR A 97 4.00 -3.86 3.17
N VAL A 98 5.16 -3.35 3.53
CA VAL A 98 6.42 -3.55 2.81
C VAL A 98 7.38 -4.18 3.82
N SER A 99 7.85 -5.39 3.50
CA SER A 99 8.85 -6.12 4.26
C SER A 99 10.09 -6.34 3.39
N PHE A 100 11.23 -6.50 4.04
CA PHE A 100 12.48 -6.81 3.37
C PHE A 100 12.95 -8.15 3.92
N ASP A 101 12.91 -9.18 3.09
CA ASP A 101 13.41 -10.50 3.43
C ASP A 101 14.87 -10.65 2.98
N SER A 102 15.47 -11.76 3.39
CA SER A 102 16.88 -12.15 3.25
C SER A 102 17.60 -11.63 2.00
N ILE A 103 18.88 -11.31 2.22
CA ILE A 103 19.83 -10.92 1.18
C ILE A 103 20.01 -12.11 0.22
N PRO A 104 19.93 -11.93 -1.12
CA PRO A 104 20.25 -12.97 -2.07
C PRO A 104 21.64 -13.54 -1.73
N SER A 105 21.76 -14.86 -1.62
CA SER A 105 22.93 -15.55 -1.05
C SER A 105 24.29 -15.20 -1.67
N LYS A 106 24.30 -14.55 -2.85
CA LYS A 106 25.49 -14.11 -3.58
C LYS A 106 25.56 -12.60 -3.86
N ASN A 107 24.55 -11.81 -3.48
CA ASN A 107 24.52 -10.38 -3.76
C ASN A 107 24.33 -9.56 -2.47
N ARG A 108 25.35 -8.79 -2.06
CA ARG A 108 25.28 -7.92 -0.88
C ARG A 108 24.65 -6.54 -1.16
N ILE A 109 24.46 -6.20 -2.44
CA ILE A 109 23.97 -4.90 -2.91
C ILE A 109 22.44 -4.87 -2.97
N GLU A 110 21.80 -6.02 -3.17
CA GLU A 110 20.36 -6.16 -3.30
C GLU A 110 19.76 -6.92 -2.12
N LYS A 111 18.48 -6.66 -1.84
CA LYS A 111 17.64 -7.43 -0.90
C LYS A 111 16.29 -7.72 -1.54
N TYR A 112 15.68 -8.84 -1.19
CA TYR A 112 14.30 -9.08 -1.58
C TYR A 112 13.38 -8.18 -0.78
N ALA A 113 12.44 -7.56 -1.46
CA ALA A 113 11.39 -6.78 -0.85
C ALA A 113 10.05 -7.40 -1.21
N GLU A 114 9.20 -7.57 -0.21
CA GLU A 114 7.87 -8.10 -0.36
C GLU A 114 6.85 -7.02 -0.05
N ILE A 115 5.90 -6.85 -0.96
CA ILE A 115 4.74 -5.99 -0.78
C ILE A 115 3.54 -6.90 -0.56
N THR A 116 2.99 -6.86 0.65
CA THR A 116 1.83 -7.67 1.01
C THR A 116 0.60 -6.81 1.05
N PHE A 117 -0.42 -7.17 0.28
CA PHE A 117 -1.77 -6.63 0.38
C PHE A 117 -2.65 -7.66 1.09
N LYS A 118 -3.43 -7.21 2.07
CA LYS A 118 -4.40 -8.04 2.76
C LYS A 118 -5.76 -7.38 2.72
N ILE A 119 -6.68 -8.09 2.06
CA ILE A 119 -8.05 -7.69 1.74
C ILE A 119 -8.96 -8.32 2.79
N TYR A 120 -9.90 -7.52 3.29
CA TYR A 120 -10.94 -7.92 4.22
C TYR A 120 -12.28 -7.47 3.68
N VAL A 121 -13.12 -8.43 3.33
CA VAL A 121 -14.49 -8.20 2.85
C VAL A 121 -15.47 -8.68 3.90
N ASP A 122 -16.31 -7.80 4.44
CA ASP A 122 -17.45 -8.21 5.27
C ASP A 122 -18.32 -9.22 4.52
N GLY A 123 -18.55 -10.38 5.12
CA GLY A 123 -19.26 -11.48 4.48
C GLY A 123 -20.72 -11.18 4.11
N ARG A 124 -21.32 -10.14 4.68
CA ARG A 124 -22.69 -9.70 4.32
C ARG A 124 -22.76 -9.06 2.93
N ASP A 125 -21.63 -8.57 2.42
CA ASP A 125 -21.50 -7.98 1.08
C ASP A 125 -20.33 -8.64 0.31
N GLY A 126 -20.24 -9.96 0.42
CA GLY A 126 -19.16 -10.76 -0.15
C GLY A 126 -19.19 -10.91 -1.67
N TYR A 127 -20.28 -10.53 -2.34
CA TYR A 127 -20.52 -10.79 -3.75
C TYR A 127 -21.03 -9.54 -4.47
N VAL A 128 -20.39 -9.15 -5.56
CA VAL A 128 -20.75 -7.94 -6.31
C VAL A 128 -21.77 -8.33 -7.39
N GLY A 129 -23.05 -8.15 -7.09
CA GLY A 129 -24.17 -8.65 -7.93
C GLY A 129 -24.09 -8.21 -9.39
N ASP A 130 -23.84 -6.92 -9.65
CA ASP A 130 -23.81 -6.37 -11.00
C ASP A 130 -22.61 -6.86 -11.83
N VAL A 131 -21.53 -7.30 -11.16
CA VAL A 131 -20.31 -7.81 -11.81
C VAL A 131 -20.31 -9.35 -11.88
N GLY A 132 -21.01 -10.02 -10.97
CA GLY A 132 -21.13 -11.48 -10.93
C GLY A 132 -19.91 -12.20 -10.33
N VAL A 133 -19.16 -11.55 -9.44
CA VAL A 133 -17.93 -12.12 -8.84
C VAL A 133 -17.84 -11.86 -7.33
N PRO A 134 -17.11 -12.71 -6.57
CA PRO A 134 -16.78 -12.42 -5.18
C PRO A 134 -16.00 -11.11 -5.06
N ARG A 135 -16.34 -10.29 -4.07
CA ARG A 135 -15.77 -8.96 -3.89
C ARG A 135 -14.28 -9.00 -3.56
N HIS A 136 -13.83 -10.00 -2.79
CA HIS A 136 -12.41 -10.14 -2.47
C HIS A 136 -11.57 -10.47 -3.71
N ASP A 137 -12.09 -11.31 -4.60
CA ASP A 137 -11.44 -11.67 -5.87
C ASP A 137 -11.42 -10.49 -6.84
N LEU A 138 -12.47 -9.66 -6.85
CA LEU A 138 -12.50 -8.41 -7.62
C LEU A 138 -11.40 -7.45 -7.15
N ILE A 139 -11.33 -7.18 -5.84
CA ILE A 139 -10.29 -6.33 -5.26
C ILE A 139 -8.90 -6.90 -5.53
N ALA A 140 -8.71 -8.21 -5.36
CA ALA A 140 -7.46 -8.90 -5.66
C ALA A 140 -7.04 -8.73 -7.11
N SER A 141 -8.00 -8.83 -8.04
CA SER A 141 -7.76 -8.67 -9.48
C SER A 141 -7.35 -7.25 -9.84
N ILE A 142 -8.00 -6.23 -9.27
CA ILE A 142 -7.65 -4.82 -9.45
C ILE A 142 -6.22 -4.55 -8.95
N ILE A 143 -5.87 -5.04 -7.76
CA ILE A 143 -4.51 -4.89 -7.21
C ILE A 143 -3.49 -5.62 -8.09
N ARG A 144 -3.81 -6.85 -8.52
CA ARG A 144 -2.94 -7.62 -9.41
C ARG A 144 -2.68 -6.89 -10.72
N GLU A 145 -3.71 -6.33 -11.36
CA GLU A 145 -3.57 -5.57 -12.59
C GLU A 145 -2.63 -4.37 -12.42
N ARG A 146 -2.78 -3.63 -11.31
CA ARG A 146 -1.98 -2.42 -11.07
C ARG A 146 -0.52 -2.67 -10.72
N PHE A 147 -0.25 -3.71 -9.92
CA PHE A 147 1.09 -3.94 -9.38
C PHE A 147 1.87 -5.01 -10.14
N ASN A 148 1.23 -6.05 -10.67
CA ASN A 148 1.96 -7.15 -11.30
C ASN A 148 2.69 -6.68 -12.56
N TRP A 149 3.98 -6.95 -12.65
CA TRP A 149 4.89 -6.48 -13.70
C TRP A 149 5.05 -4.96 -13.83
N SER A 150 4.50 -4.19 -12.89
CA SER A 150 4.63 -2.73 -12.88
C SER A 150 6.04 -2.27 -12.49
N ASN A 151 6.37 -1.01 -12.79
CA ASN A 151 7.63 -0.37 -12.41
C ASN A 151 7.43 0.72 -11.34
N ILE A 152 6.37 0.63 -10.52
CA ILE A 152 5.98 1.66 -9.53
C ILE A 152 7.15 1.99 -8.59
N PHE A 153 7.92 0.99 -8.21
CA PHE A 153 9.03 1.14 -7.26
C PHE A 153 10.35 1.56 -7.91
N GLY A 154 10.39 1.78 -9.22
CA GLY A 154 11.62 1.96 -10.00
C GLY A 154 12.30 0.64 -10.40
N VAL A 155 11.66 -0.47 -10.04
CA VAL A 155 12.05 -1.85 -10.32
C VAL A 155 10.78 -2.64 -10.61
N ARG A 156 10.91 -3.72 -11.39
CA ARG A 156 9.78 -4.60 -11.70
C ARG A 156 9.41 -5.43 -10.48
N CYS A 157 8.14 -5.38 -10.08
CA CYS A 157 7.58 -6.31 -9.10
C CYS A 157 6.66 -7.34 -9.76
N ASN A 158 6.61 -8.55 -9.22
CA ASN A 158 5.72 -9.61 -9.70
C ASN A 158 5.00 -10.29 -8.55
N LEU A 159 3.79 -10.77 -8.82
CA LEU A 159 3.00 -11.55 -7.87
C LEU A 159 3.68 -12.91 -7.65
N ILE A 160 3.87 -13.28 -6.39
CA ILE A 160 4.44 -14.59 -5.99
C ILE A 160 3.46 -15.42 -5.15
N SER A 161 2.43 -14.80 -4.58
CA SER A 161 1.40 -15.51 -3.82
C SER A 161 0.08 -14.77 -3.91
N CYS A 162 -1.02 -15.52 -4.09
CA CYS A 162 -2.39 -15.04 -3.96
C CYS A 162 -3.17 -16.15 -3.25
N LYS A 163 -3.62 -15.89 -2.02
CA LYS A 163 -4.26 -16.89 -1.17
C LYS A 163 -5.50 -16.31 -0.52
N GLU A 164 -6.62 -16.99 -0.73
CA GLU A 164 -7.81 -16.80 0.09
C GLU A 164 -7.56 -17.33 1.50
N GLY A 165 -8.14 -16.69 2.49
CA GLY A 165 -8.08 -17.10 3.88
C GLY A 165 -9.43 -16.96 4.56
N LEU A 166 -9.65 -17.81 5.57
CA LEU A 166 -10.76 -17.67 6.50
C LEU A 166 -10.36 -16.71 7.64
N SER A 167 -11.28 -15.84 8.05
CA SER A 167 -11.15 -15.08 9.30
C SER A 167 -12.30 -15.42 10.23
N ASP A 168 -11.99 -15.53 11.52
CA ASP A 168 -12.97 -15.81 12.58
C ASP A 168 -14.02 -14.68 12.77
N ASN A 169 -13.79 -13.51 12.15
CA ASN A 169 -14.58 -12.29 12.36
C ASN A 169 -15.66 -12.05 11.29
N PHE A 170 -16.11 -13.09 10.57
CA PHE A 170 -17.04 -13.00 9.43
C PHE A 170 -16.52 -12.20 8.23
N TYR A 171 -15.20 -11.98 8.17
CA TYR A 171 -14.55 -11.39 7.00
C TYR A 171 -14.03 -12.49 6.07
N ILE A 172 -14.35 -12.36 4.79
CA ILE A 172 -13.70 -13.10 3.71
C ILE A 172 -12.37 -12.39 3.45
N THR A 173 -11.26 -13.15 3.43
CA THR A 173 -9.94 -12.52 3.30
C THR A 173 -9.17 -13.02 2.11
N SER A 174 -8.34 -12.16 1.54
CA SER A 174 -7.38 -12.51 0.51
C SER A 174 -6.06 -11.80 0.72
N THR A 175 -4.96 -12.54 0.53
CA THR A 175 -3.61 -12.02 0.70
C THR A 175 -2.86 -12.15 -0.62
N LEU A 176 -2.36 -11.02 -1.13
CA LEU A 176 -1.48 -10.95 -2.29
C LEU A 176 -0.08 -10.57 -1.80
N VAL A 177 0.93 -11.31 -2.26
CA VAL A 177 2.33 -10.99 -2.01
C VAL A 177 3.02 -10.79 -3.34
N PHE A 178 3.57 -9.60 -3.52
CA PHE A 178 4.44 -9.24 -4.64
C PHE A 178 5.87 -9.22 -4.17
N GLN A 179 6.79 -9.69 -4.99
CA GLN A 179 8.22 -9.62 -4.74
C GLN A 179 8.90 -8.68 -5.73
N THR A 180 9.92 -7.99 -5.26
CA THR A 180 10.85 -7.18 -6.06
C THR A 180 12.22 -7.16 -5.41
N ILE A 181 13.19 -6.55 -6.07
CA ILE A 181 14.52 -6.26 -5.52
C ILE A 181 14.59 -4.81 -5.02
N ALA A 182 15.37 -4.56 -3.98
CA ALA A 182 15.69 -3.23 -3.48
C ALA A 182 17.19 -3.12 -3.18
N PHE A 183 17.73 -1.91 -3.14
CA PHE A 183 19.11 -1.72 -2.69
C PHE A 183 19.25 -1.98 -1.17
N ASN A 184 20.33 -2.65 -0.79
CA ASN A 184 20.57 -3.08 0.58
C ASN A 184 21.37 -2.04 1.37
N SER A 185 20.70 -1.00 1.85
CA SER A 185 21.26 -0.02 2.80
C SER A 185 22.61 0.61 2.38
N ILE A 186 22.87 0.69 1.08
CA ILE A 186 24.04 1.37 0.50
C ILE A 186 23.76 2.84 0.19
N VAL A 187 22.53 3.30 0.41
CA VAL A 187 22.13 4.69 0.24
C VAL A 187 21.88 5.26 1.62
N ASN A 188 22.37 6.48 1.85
CA ASN A 188 22.12 7.22 3.10
C ASN A 188 21.75 8.65 2.76
N THR A 189 20.61 9.12 3.27
CA THR A 189 20.15 10.50 3.14
C THR A 189 20.28 11.23 4.46
N VAL A 190 21.19 12.22 4.50
CA VAL A 190 21.40 13.08 5.68
C VAL A 190 21.14 14.52 5.29
N ASN A 191 20.19 15.17 5.98
CA ASN A 191 19.80 16.56 5.74
C ASN A 191 19.39 16.85 4.28
N GLY A 192 18.76 15.88 3.60
CA GLY A 192 18.33 16.01 2.20
C GLY A 192 19.42 15.73 1.16
N GLU A 193 20.65 15.47 1.58
CA GLU A 193 21.72 15.00 0.70
C GLU A 193 21.79 13.48 0.70
N THR A 194 21.62 12.87 -0.47
CA THR A 194 21.73 11.42 -0.66
C THR A 194 23.13 11.05 -1.13
N ARG A 195 23.73 10.03 -0.49
CA ARG A 195 25.07 9.52 -0.79
C ARG A 195 25.05 8.00 -0.89
N ILE A 196 25.93 7.44 -1.72
CA ILE A 196 26.18 6.00 -1.74
C ILE A 196 27.29 5.69 -0.74
N ILE A 197 27.04 4.80 0.22
CA ILE A 197 28.03 4.30 1.16
C ILE A 197 28.59 2.99 0.61
N THR A 198 29.82 3.03 0.12
CA THR A 198 30.61 1.82 -0.18
C THR A 198 31.27 1.32 1.10
N HIS A 199 31.37 -0.01 1.28
CA HIS A 199 31.91 -0.61 2.50
C HIS A 199 33.35 -0.18 2.85
N ASP A 200 34.09 0.41 1.91
CA ASP A 200 35.44 0.96 2.14
C ASP A 200 35.48 2.25 2.99
N ALA A 201 34.32 2.88 3.25
CA ALA A 201 34.24 4.10 4.05
C ALA A 201 34.23 3.86 5.58
N TRP A 202 34.23 2.61 6.06
CA TRP A 202 34.30 2.26 7.49
C TRP A 202 35.73 2.06 8.00
N LYS A 203 36.73 2.53 7.25
CA LYS A 203 38.14 2.58 7.65
C LYS A 203 38.57 4.03 7.90
N GLU A 204 37.92 4.72 8.83
CA GLU A 204 38.46 5.93 9.47
C GLU A 204 38.14 5.91 10.95
#